data_AF-A0A947E339-F1
#
_entry.id   AF-A0A947E339-F1
#
_cell.length_a   1.000
_cell.length_b   1.000
_cell.length_c   1.000
_cell.angle_alpha   90.00
_cell.angle_beta   90.00
_cell.angle_gamma   90.00
#
_symmetry.space_group_name_H-M   'P 1'
#
loop_
_entity.id
_entity.type
_entity.pdbx_description
1 polymer ?
#
loop_
_entity_poly.entity_id
_entity_poly.type
_entity_poly.pdbx_seq_one_letter_code
_entity_poly.pdbx_strand_id
1 'polypeptide(L)'
;MNTLITELKTRARLRLNGISREADGDAADQRLRDCLNAVAREIGFAHWQHARSVLGGRAARNDDMGTFWHTRRCDGLLNHWFAHYERAREALAVSEHRVLVPYRKQFIVVDGNYLKELGLSIDDDAWASAKRDLVQAYG
;
A
#
# COMPACT_ATOMS: atom_id res chain seq x y z
N MET A 1 14.89 -2.80 8.16
CA MET A 1 14.94 -1.81 7.05
C MET A 1 13.78 -2.11 6.13
N ASN A 2 12.91 -1.15 5.82
CA ASN A 2 11.62 -1.44 5.17
C ASN A 2 11.82 -1.63 3.65
N THR A 3 11.78 -2.88 3.18
CA THR A 3 12.05 -3.27 1.79
C THR A 3 11.19 -2.51 0.79
N LEU A 4 9.92 -2.23 1.12
CA LEU A 4 8.99 -1.48 0.26
C LEU A 4 9.46 -0.03 0.04
N ILE A 5 9.92 0.63 1.11
CA ILE A 5 10.45 2.01 1.01
C ILE A 5 11.71 2.04 0.14
N THR A 6 12.57 1.02 0.24
CA THR A 6 13.77 0.91 -0.60
C THR A 6 13.40 0.72 -2.07
N GLU A 7 12.43 -0.14 -2.37
CA GLU A 7 11.95 -0.38 -3.74
C GLU A 7 11.41 0.90 -4.39
N LEU A 8 10.57 1.68 -3.68
CA LEU A 8 10.08 2.96 -4.17
C LEU A 8 11.22 3.93 -4.52
N LYS A 9 12.24 4.00 -3.66
CA LYS A 9 13.42 4.85 -3.91
C LYS A 9 14.20 4.38 -5.14
N THR A 10 14.37 3.08 -5.31
CA THR A 10 15.05 2.50 -6.47
C THR A 10 14.32 2.87 -7.76
N ARG A 11 13.00 2.69 -7.82
CA ARG A 11 12.19 3.07 -9.00
C ARG A 11 12.28 4.56 -9.32
N ALA A 12 12.22 5.41 -8.30
CA ALA A 12 12.33 6.86 -8.49
C ALA A 12 13.71 7.25 -9.07
N ARG A 13 14.79 6.62 -8.60
CA ARG A 13 16.14 6.84 -9.13
C ARG A 13 16.30 6.35 -10.56
N LEU A 14 15.74 5.19 -10.91
CA LEU A 14 15.75 4.68 -12.28
C LEU A 14 15.03 5.64 -13.24
N ARG A 15 13.89 6.22 -12.82
CA ARG A 15 13.20 7.26 -13.60
C ARG A 15 14.04 8.52 -13.76
N LEU A 16 14.64 9.00 -12.68
CA LEU A 16 15.51 10.18 -12.72
C LEU A 16 16.67 9.97 -13.69
N ASN A 17 17.34 8.82 -13.66
CA ASN A 17 18.42 8.47 -14.57
C ASN A 17 17.96 8.38 -16.03
N GLY A 18 16.70 8.00 -16.28
CA GLY A 18 16.11 8.03 -17.62
C GLY A 18 15.83 9.43 -18.16
N ILE A 19 15.60 10.41 -17.27
CA ILE A 19 15.24 11.80 -17.61
C ILE A 19 16.48 12.71 -17.66
N SER A 20 17.46 12.48 -16.80
CA SER A 20 18.64 13.32 -16.68
C SER A 20 19.78 12.81 -17.55
N ARG A 21 20.13 13.56 -18.60
CA ARG A 21 21.50 13.52 -19.17
C ARG A 21 22.37 14.71 -18.75
N GLU A 22 21.77 15.84 -18.37
CA GLU A 22 22.51 17.07 -18.04
C GLU A 22 21.69 17.92 -17.04
N ALA A 23 21.88 17.76 -15.73
CA ALA A 23 21.14 18.53 -14.74
C ALA A 23 22.05 18.96 -13.59
N ASP A 24 22.06 20.26 -13.28
CA ASP A 24 22.74 20.81 -12.10
C ASP A 24 22.17 20.24 -10.79
N GLY A 25 22.96 20.25 -9.72
CA GLY A 25 22.65 19.57 -8.44
C GLY A 25 21.28 19.91 -7.84
N ASP A 26 20.91 21.19 -7.78
CA ASP A 26 19.62 21.62 -7.22
C ASP A 26 18.43 21.20 -8.10
N ALA A 27 18.60 21.21 -9.42
CA ALA A 27 17.61 20.72 -10.36
C ALA A 27 17.47 19.20 -10.28
N ALA A 28 18.55 18.47 -10.02
CA ALA A 28 18.52 17.03 -9.81
C ALA A 28 17.75 16.65 -8.53
N ASP A 29 17.92 17.40 -7.43
CA ASP A 29 17.19 17.17 -6.18
C ASP A 29 15.69 17.48 -6.29
N GLN A 30 15.32 18.54 -7.02
CA GLN A 30 13.91 18.81 -7.32
C GLN A 30 13.30 17.70 -8.18
N ARG A 31 13.99 17.27 -9.25
CA ARG A 31 13.53 16.17 -10.12
C ARG A 31 13.41 14.84 -9.38
N LEU A 32 14.31 14.57 -8.42
CA LEU A 32 14.22 13.38 -7.58
C LEU A 32 12.95 13.39 -6.72
N ARG A 33 12.64 14.53 -6.09
CA ARG A 33 11.40 14.71 -5.31
C ARG A 33 10.16 14.51 -6.19
N ASP A 34 10.17 15.05 -7.40
CA ASP A 34 9.07 14.90 -8.35
C ASP A 34 8.91 13.45 -8.79
N CYS A 35 10.01 12.74 -9.08
CA CYS A 35 10.01 11.32 -9.40
C CYS A 35 9.48 10.46 -8.24
N LEU A 36 9.88 10.75 -6.99
CA LEU A 36 9.35 10.07 -5.81
C LEU A 36 7.84 10.28 -5.65
N ASN A 37 7.35 11.50 -5.87
CA ASN A 37 5.93 11.80 -5.82
C ASN A 37 5.16 11.10 -6.95
N ALA A 38 5.71 11.06 -8.16
CA ALA A 38 5.09 10.37 -9.29
C ALA A 38 4.96 8.87 -9.02
N VAL A 39 6.03 8.20 -8.58
CA VAL A 39 6.02 6.77 -8.24
C VAL A 39 5.03 6.48 -7.10
N ALA A 40 4.97 7.33 -6.08
CA ALA A 40 4.00 7.18 -4.99
C ALA A 40 2.55 7.25 -5.49
N ARG A 41 2.25 8.17 -6.42
CA ARG A 41 0.90 8.31 -7.02
C ARG A 41 0.48 7.13 -7.87
N GLU A 42 1.40 6.57 -8.63
CA GLU A 42 1.12 5.42 -9.50
C GLU A 42 0.71 4.17 -8.74
N ILE A 43 1.28 3.97 -7.55
CA ILE A 43 0.94 2.83 -6.70
C ILE A 43 -0.21 3.14 -5.73
N GLY A 44 -0.81 4.33 -5.80
CA GLY A 44 -2.03 4.67 -5.04
C GLY A 44 -1.86 5.53 -3.80
N PHE A 45 -0.72 6.20 -3.59
CA PHE A 45 -0.54 7.19 -2.51
C PHE A 45 -0.63 8.64 -3.02
N ALA A 46 -0.90 9.60 -2.13
CA ALA A 46 -1.00 11.00 -2.54
C ALA A 46 0.36 11.64 -2.94
N HIS A 47 1.40 11.31 -2.18
CA HIS A 47 2.78 11.81 -2.34
C HIS A 47 3.77 10.92 -1.56
N TRP A 48 5.07 11.17 -1.72
CA TRP A 48 6.13 10.35 -1.12
C TRP A 48 6.04 10.25 0.42
N GLN A 49 5.83 11.37 1.12
CA GLN A 49 5.74 11.34 2.60
C GLN A 49 4.54 10.51 3.07
N HIS A 50 3.42 10.54 2.34
CA HIS A 50 2.26 9.70 2.63
C HIS A 50 2.64 8.21 2.48
N ALA A 51 3.23 7.80 1.35
CA ALA A 51 3.71 6.42 1.16
C ALA A 51 4.71 6.00 2.25
N ARG A 52 5.65 6.88 2.62
CA ARG A 52 6.65 6.62 3.67
C ARG A 52 6.02 6.48 5.05
N SER A 53 4.94 7.21 5.33
CA SER A 53 4.22 7.13 6.60
C SER A 53 3.47 5.80 6.72
N VAL A 54 2.66 5.47 5.71
CA VAL A 54 1.84 4.25 5.69
C VAL A 54 2.71 3.01 5.65
N LEU A 55 3.56 2.88 4.62
CA LEU A 55 4.41 1.70 4.47
C LEU A 55 5.42 1.59 5.62
N GLY A 56 5.83 2.72 6.19
CA GLY A 56 6.76 2.80 7.31
C GLY A 56 6.15 2.53 8.68
N GLY A 57 4.86 2.21 8.77
CA GLY A 57 4.20 1.86 10.01
C GLY A 57 3.93 3.05 10.95
N ARG A 58 3.76 4.27 10.41
CA ARG A 58 3.58 5.50 11.19
C ARG A 58 2.22 6.16 10.99
N ALA A 59 1.39 5.63 10.10
CA ALA A 59 0.06 6.18 9.83
C ALA A 59 -0.93 5.69 10.90
N ALA A 60 -1.78 6.58 11.39
CA ALA A 60 -2.86 6.19 12.27
C ALA A 60 -3.94 5.44 11.48
N ARG A 61 -4.70 4.55 12.13
CA ARG A 61 -5.74 3.73 11.47
C ARG A 61 -6.82 4.53 10.72
N ASN A 62 -7.04 5.78 11.11
CA ASN A 62 -8.03 6.68 10.50
C ASN A 62 -7.43 7.62 9.45
N ASP A 63 -6.10 7.59 9.27
CA ASP A 63 -5.44 8.34 8.20
C ASP A 63 -5.79 7.73 6.85
N ASP A 64 -5.57 8.50 5.79
CA ASP A 64 -5.61 7.96 4.45
C ASP A 64 -4.45 6.96 4.32
N MET A 65 -4.77 5.70 4.04
CA MET A 65 -3.81 4.61 3.79
C MET A 65 -3.51 4.43 2.30
N GLY A 66 -4.09 5.27 1.44
CA GLY A 66 -3.99 5.15 -0.02
C GLY A 66 -4.77 3.95 -0.58
N THR A 67 -4.53 3.67 -1.87
CA THR A 67 -5.22 2.59 -2.60
C THR A 67 -4.25 1.47 -3.01
N PHE A 68 -3.10 1.35 -2.33
CA PHE A 68 -2.04 0.40 -2.70
C PHE A 68 -2.52 -1.06 -2.75
N TRP A 69 -3.35 -1.45 -1.79
CA TRP A 69 -3.91 -2.80 -1.69
C TRP A 69 -5.11 -3.04 -2.61
N HIS A 70 -5.37 -2.16 -3.59
CA HIS A 70 -6.54 -2.26 -4.45
C HIS A 70 -6.20 -1.90 -5.89
N THR A 71 -6.51 -2.80 -6.81
CA THR A 71 -6.36 -2.57 -8.25
C THR A 71 -7.71 -2.58 -8.94
N ARG A 72 -7.80 -2.00 -10.14
CA ARG A 72 -9.04 -2.00 -10.94
C ARG A 72 -9.59 -3.40 -11.25
N ARG A 73 -8.73 -4.43 -11.24
CA ARG A 73 -9.16 -5.81 -11.46
C ARG A 73 -10.01 -6.34 -10.30
N CYS A 74 -9.86 -5.75 -9.12
CA CYS A 74 -10.63 -6.09 -7.95
C CYS A 74 -12.03 -5.46 -7.92
N ASP A 75 -12.33 -4.48 -8.79
CA ASP A 75 -13.59 -3.71 -8.78
C ASP A 75 -14.83 -4.61 -8.96
N GLY A 76 -14.69 -5.74 -9.66
CA GLY A 76 -15.76 -6.71 -9.90
C GLY A 76 -15.91 -7.78 -8.80
N LEU A 77 -15.05 -7.79 -7.79
CA LEU A 77 -15.07 -8.80 -6.73
C LEU A 77 -15.99 -8.40 -5.59
N LEU A 78 -16.74 -9.37 -5.06
CA LEU A 78 -17.62 -9.15 -3.92
C LEU A 78 -16.81 -9.11 -2.62
N ASN A 79 -16.44 -7.91 -2.20
CA ASN A 79 -15.69 -7.67 -0.97
C ASN A 79 -16.56 -7.01 0.11
N HIS A 80 -16.21 -7.21 1.38
CA HIS A 80 -16.92 -6.56 2.49
C HIS A 80 -16.21 -5.26 2.87
N TRP A 81 -16.92 -4.16 2.75
CA TRP A 81 -16.44 -2.81 3.03
C TRP A 81 -16.95 -2.32 4.38
N PHE A 82 -16.05 -1.78 5.19
CA PHE A 82 -16.35 -1.28 6.52
C PHE A 82 -15.76 0.13 6.69
N ALA A 83 -16.58 1.03 7.26
CA ALA A 83 -16.11 2.37 7.65
C ALA A 83 -15.38 2.37 9.00
N HIS A 84 -15.59 1.35 9.84
CA HIS A 84 -15.04 1.26 11.19
C HIS A 84 -14.20 -0.01 11.34
N TYR A 85 -13.01 0.16 11.92
CA TYR A 85 -12.03 -0.90 12.11
C TYR A 85 -12.59 -2.06 12.96
N GLU A 86 -13.28 -1.76 14.07
CA GLU A 86 -13.80 -2.81 14.96
C GLU A 86 -14.75 -3.78 14.25
N ARG A 87 -15.66 -3.26 13.41
CA ARG A 87 -16.57 -4.12 12.62
C ARG A 87 -15.83 -4.95 11.56
N ALA A 88 -14.78 -4.38 10.97
CA ALA A 88 -13.97 -5.11 10.00
C ALA A 88 -13.20 -6.26 10.67
N ARG A 89 -12.71 -6.03 11.89
CA ARG A 89 -12.04 -7.03 12.71
C ARG A 89 -12.97 -8.14 13.19
N GLU A 90 -14.20 -7.79 13.58
CA GLU A 90 -15.25 -8.78 13.88
C GLU A 90 -15.53 -9.66 12.66
N ALA A 91 -15.68 -9.06 11.48
CA ALA A 91 -15.90 -9.82 10.24
C ALA A 91 -14.70 -10.70 9.85
N LEU A 92 -13.46 -10.25 10.12
CA LEU A 92 -12.26 -11.06 9.95
C LEU A 92 -12.25 -12.29 10.89
N ALA A 93 -12.71 -12.13 12.13
CA ALA A 93 -12.73 -13.22 13.11
C ALA A 93 -13.69 -14.36 12.74
N VAL A 94 -14.71 -14.10 11.92
CA VAL A 94 -15.68 -15.10 11.46
C VAL A 94 -15.11 -16.02 10.37
N SER A 95 -14.03 -15.63 9.69
CA SER A 95 -13.51 -16.37 8.53
C SER A 95 -11.99 -16.48 8.53
N GLU A 96 -11.47 -17.70 8.54
CA GLU A 96 -10.03 -17.93 8.62
C GLU A 96 -9.27 -17.68 7.30
N HIS A 97 -9.97 -17.72 6.17
CA HIS A 97 -9.42 -17.56 4.82
C HIS A 97 -9.71 -16.16 4.25
N ARG A 98 -9.57 -15.14 5.10
CA ARG A 98 -9.74 -13.73 4.72
C ARG A 98 -8.65 -12.88 5.34
N VAL A 99 -8.38 -11.76 4.69
CA VAL A 99 -7.39 -10.77 5.14
C VAL A 99 -8.07 -9.40 5.21
N LEU A 100 -7.73 -8.64 6.25
CA LEU A 100 -8.15 -7.27 6.41
C LEU A 100 -7.10 -6.34 5.82
N VAL A 101 -7.50 -5.59 4.79
CA VAL A 101 -6.64 -4.64 4.09
C VAL A 101 -7.17 -3.21 4.22
N PRO A 102 -6.29 -2.20 4.38
CA PRO A 102 -6.71 -0.81 4.39
C PRO A 102 -7.00 -0.30 2.97
N TYR A 103 -8.00 0.57 2.85
CA TYR A 103 -8.29 1.31 1.62
C TYR A 103 -8.71 2.73 1.95
N ARG A 104 -7.86 3.70 1.64
CA ARG A 104 -8.03 5.10 2.02
C ARG A 104 -8.34 5.20 3.52
N LYS A 105 -9.55 5.65 3.88
CA LYS A 105 -10.06 5.76 5.26
C LYS A 105 -11.05 4.65 5.63
N GLN A 106 -11.09 3.59 4.83
CA GLN A 106 -12.00 2.45 4.96
C GLN A 106 -11.20 1.15 5.09
N PHE A 107 -11.91 0.09 5.43
CA PHE A 107 -11.35 -1.23 5.68
C PHE A 107 -12.07 -2.25 4.83
N ILE A 108 -11.32 -3.13 4.18
CA ILE A 108 -11.88 -4.15 3.30
C ILE A 108 -11.45 -5.52 3.82
N VAL A 109 -12.43 -6.41 4.04
CA VAL A 109 -12.15 -7.82 4.28
C VAL A 109 -12.22 -8.54 2.94
N VAL A 110 -11.08 -9.06 2.51
CA VAL A 110 -10.87 -9.65 1.19
C VAL A 110 -10.59 -11.14 1.27
N ASP A 111 -10.90 -11.86 0.21
CA ASP A 111 -10.66 -13.30 0.08
C ASP A 111 -9.41 -13.60 -0.76
N GLY A 112 -9.14 -14.90 -1.00
CA GLY A 112 -8.01 -15.32 -1.82
C GLY A 112 -8.12 -14.91 -3.29
N ASN A 113 -9.31 -14.70 -3.85
CA ASN A 113 -9.47 -14.25 -5.24
C ASN A 113 -9.00 -12.80 -5.39
N TYR A 114 -9.32 -11.97 -4.41
CA TYR A 114 -8.83 -10.61 -4.34
C TYR A 114 -7.30 -10.55 -4.27
N LEU A 115 -6.69 -11.37 -3.41
CA LEU A 115 -5.24 -11.43 -3.29
C LEU A 115 -4.59 -11.93 -4.59
N LYS A 116 -5.20 -12.89 -5.28
CA LYS A 116 -4.73 -13.34 -6.60
C LYS A 116 -4.72 -12.22 -7.64
N GLU A 117 -5.71 -11.33 -7.65
CA GLU A 117 -5.71 -10.15 -8.53
C GLU A 117 -4.60 -9.14 -8.18
N LEU A 118 -4.11 -9.14 -6.94
CA LEU A 118 -2.90 -8.40 -6.54
C LEU A 118 -1.60 -9.17 -6.85
N GLY A 119 -1.69 -10.41 -7.34
CA GLY A 119 -0.55 -11.30 -7.56
C GLY A 119 0.01 -11.95 -6.29
N LEU A 120 -0.81 -12.04 -5.24
CA LEU A 120 -0.44 -12.60 -3.93
C LEU A 120 -1.20 -13.90 -3.65
N SER A 121 -0.56 -14.81 -2.93
CA SER A 121 -1.22 -16.02 -2.43
C SER A 121 -1.77 -15.78 -1.03
N ILE A 122 -2.95 -16.31 -0.71
CA ILE A 122 -3.50 -16.27 0.65
C ILE A 122 -2.77 -17.20 1.62
N ASP A 123 -2.08 -18.21 1.09
CA ASP A 123 -1.36 -19.21 1.86
C ASP A 123 0.07 -18.76 2.26
N ASP A 124 0.41 -17.49 2.01
CA ASP A 124 1.71 -16.94 2.38
C ASP A 124 1.83 -16.78 3.91
N ASP A 125 2.90 -17.32 4.49
CA ASP A 125 3.21 -17.26 5.93
C ASP A 125 3.34 -15.80 6.44
N ALA A 126 3.61 -14.85 5.53
CA ALA A 126 3.61 -13.43 5.85
C ALA A 126 2.26 -12.96 6.42
N TRP A 127 1.14 -13.55 5.98
CA TRP A 127 -0.19 -13.21 6.50
C TRP A 127 -0.38 -13.68 7.94
N ALA A 128 0.12 -14.87 8.28
CA ALA A 128 0.07 -15.38 9.65
C ALA A 128 0.87 -14.48 10.59
N SER A 129 2.05 -14.00 10.15
CA SER A 129 2.89 -13.06 10.90
C SER A 129 2.18 -11.72 11.16
N ALA A 130 1.40 -11.25 10.18
CA ALA A 130 0.56 -10.05 10.30
C ALA A 130 -0.80 -10.30 10.95
N LYS A 131 -1.07 -11.51 11.48
CA LYS A 131 -2.38 -11.94 12.01
C LYS A 131 -3.55 -11.74 11.03
N ARG A 132 -3.27 -11.67 9.72
CA ARG A 132 -4.20 -11.32 8.64
C ARG A 132 -4.83 -9.93 8.77
N ASP A 133 -4.22 -9.05 9.56
CA ASP A 133 -4.66 -7.67 9.77
C ASP A 133 -3.54 -6.70 9.40
N LEU A 134 -3.58 -6.23 8.16
CA LEU A 134 -2.62 -5.24 7.68
C LEU A 134 -2.82 -3.86 8.30
N VAL A 135 -4.05 -3.52 8.70
CA VAL A 135 -4.35 -2.25 9.36
C VAL A 135 -3.63 -2.18 10.70
N GLN A 136 -3.58 -3.30 11.42
CA GLN A 136 -2.81 -3.43 12.65
C GLN A 136 -1.30 -3.54 12.36
N ALA A 137 -0.88 -4.22 11.29
CA ALA A 137 0.54 -4.38 10.98
C ALA A 137 1.25 -3.06 10.60
N TYR A 138 0.52 -2.08 10.06
CA TYR A 138 1.02 -0.73 9.79
C TYR A 138 0.90 0.24 10.98
N GLY A 139 0.28 -0.16 12.09
CA GLY A 139 -0.04 0.73 13.23
C GLY A 139 0.79 0.45 14.47
#